data_AF-A0A6J6CNZ2-F1
#
_entry.id   AF-A0A6J6CNZ2-F1
#
_cell.length_a   1.000
_cell.length_b   1.000
_cell.length_c   1.000
_cell.angle_alpha   90.00
_cell.angle_beta   90.00
_cell.angle_gamma   90.00
#
_symmetry.space_group_name_H-M   'P 1'
#
loop_
_entity.id
_entity.type
_entity.pdbx_description
1 polymer ?
#
loop_
_entity_poly.entity_id
_entity_poly.type
_entity_poly.pdbx_seq_one_letter_code
_entity_poly.pdbx_strand_id
1 'polypeptide(L)'
;MTITRVDVDPEMNRGIVHFDSLSGEDGDDPILEAFTDHRKRLQSAIAKQVRAKKTPILSFRPDDVIRSAERIEKILRENPSPSREATVNEDNYVQKKIFVDEPGLDDLETDDAAFDSDVDISGEA
;
A
#
# COMPACT_ATOMS: atom_id res chain seq x y z
N MET A 1 17.87 -10.68 -19.02
CA MET A 1 17.25 -10.67 -17.67
C MET A 1 18.12 -9.86 -16.74
N THR A 2 17.51 -9.28 -15.71
CA THR A 2 18.19 -8.47 -14.70
C THR A 2 17.65 -8.83 -13.32
N ILE A 3 18.50 -8.88 -12.29
CA ILE A 3 18.03 -8.98 -10.89
C ILE A 3 17.80 -7.56 -10.39
N THR A 4 16.59 -7.28 -9.92
CA THR A 4 16.14 -5.93 -9.59
C THR A 4 16.10 -5.69 -8.09
N ARG A 5 15.78 -6.73 -7.32
CA ARG A 5 15.69 -6.66 -5.86
C ARG A 5 15.95 -8.02 -5.23
N VAL A 6 16.50 -8.00 -4.02
CA VAL A 6 16.65 -9.19 -3.19
C VAL A 6 16.19 -8.87 -1.78
N ASP A 7 15.21 -9.63 -1.28
CA ASP A 7 14.74 -9.55 0.10
C ASP A 7 15.14 -10.81 0.85
N VAL A 8 15.79 -10.66 2.01
CA VAL A 8 16.23 -11.79 2.83
C VAL A 8 15.68 -11.60 4.23
N ASP A 9 15.11 -12.66 4.80
CA ASP A 9 14.67 -12.60 6.21
C ASP A 9 15.86 -12.50 7.18
N PRO A 10 15.68 -11.90 8.36
CA PRO A 10 16.78 -11.65 9.31
C PRO A 10 17.54 -12.92 9.73
N GLU A 11 16.84 -14.05 9.77
CA GLU A 11 17.31 -15.37 10.19
C GLU A 11 17.96 -16.16 9.05
N MET A 12 18.06 -15.54 7.87
CA MET A 12 18.64 -16.10 6.65
C MET A 12 17.96 -17.39 6.19
N ASN A 13 16.70 -17.67 6.56
CA ASN A 13 15.97 -18.87 6.16
C ASN A 13 15.58 -18.84 4.68
N ARG A 14 15.15 -17.67 4.19
CA ARG A 14 14.56 -17.47 2.89
C ARG A 14 15.07 -16.18 2.25
N GLY A 15 15.33 -16.27 0.95
CA GLY A 15 15.66 -15.13 0.10
C GLY A 15 14.69 -15.08 -1.07
N ILE A 16 14.07 -13.94 -1.31
CA ILE A 16 13.26 -13.66 -2.49
C ILE A 16 14.12 -12.84 -3.44
N VAL A 17 14.34 -13.38 -4.63
CA VAL A 17 15.06 -12.72 -5.70
C VAL A 17 14.03 -12.29 -6.73
N HIS A 18 13.89 -10.98 -6.89
CA HIS A 18 13.08 -10.37 -7.93
C HIS A 18 13.91 -10.18 -9.18
N PHE A 19 13.32 -10.52 -10.33
CA PHE A 19 13.96 -10.35 -11.62
C PHE A 19 13.04 -9.67 -12.61
N ASP A 20 13.67 -9.05 -13.60
CA ASP A 20 13.01 -8.48 -14.76
C ASP A 20 13.52 -9.16 -16.05
N SER A 21 12.61 -9.27 -17.01
CA SER A 21 12.84 -9.87 -18.32
C SER A 21 12.71 -8.80 -19.40
N LEU A 22 13.71 -8.72 -20.28
CA LEU A 22 13.67 -7.81 -21.44
C LEU A 22 12.53 -8.15 -22.42
N SER A 23 12.01 -9.38 -22.36
CA SER A 23 10.88 -9.83 -23.17
C SER A 23 9.53 -9.60 -22.47
N GLY A 24 9.51 -8.92 -21.32
CA GLY A 24 8.32 -8.74 -20.51
C GLY A 24 7.78 -10.06 -19.96
N GLU A 25 6.46 -10.11 -19.77
CA GLU A 25 5.73 -11.23 -19.14
C GLU A 25 5.90 -12.56 -19.89
N ASP A 26 5.96 -12.53 -21.23
CA ASP A 26 6.16 -13.72 -22.06
C ASP A 26 7.52 -14.42 -21.81
N GLY A 27 8.49 -13.68 -21.26
CA GLY A 27 9.81 -14.22 -20.94
C GLY A 27 9.94 -14.82 -19.54
N ASP A 28 8.93 -14.74 -18.68
CA ASP A 28 9.07 -15.09 -17.27
C ASP A 28 9.14 -16.58 -17.02
N ASP A 29 8.17 -17.32 -17.54
CA ASP A 29 8.02 -18.75 -17.31
C ASP A 29 9.31 -19.51 -17.60
N PRO A 30 9.97 -19.35 -18.77
CA PRO A 30 11.22 -20.04 -19.04
C PRO A 30 12.37 -19.59 -18.13
N ILE A 31 12.40 -18.31 -17.71
CA ILE A 31 13.41 -17.81 -16.77
C ILE A 31 13.19 -18.40 -15.37
N LEU A 32 11.94 -18.45 -14.91
CA LEU A 32 11.55 -18.97 -13.62
C LEU A 32 11.81 -20.49 -13.52
N GLU A 33 11.51 -21.24 -14.58
CA GLU A 33 11.85 -22.65 -14.70
C GLU A 33 13.37 -22.85 -14.60
N ALA A 34 14.13 -22.13 -15.43
CA ALA A 34 15.59 -22.21 -15.42
C ALA A 34 16.20 -21.88 -14.04
N PHE A 35 15.69 -20.85 -13.36
CA PHE A 35 16.12 -20.52 -12.00
C PHE A 35 15.78 -21.61 -10.99
N THR A 36 14.61 -22.22 -11.11
CA THR A 36 14.16 -23.30 -10.21
C THR A 36 15.08 -24.51 -10.34
N ASP A 37 15.41 -24.90 -11.56
CA ASP A 37 16.33 -26.01 -11.86
C ASP A 37 17.74 -25.75 -11.34
N HIS A 38 18.22 -24.52 -11.49
CA HIS A 38 19.59 -24.15 -11.12
C HIS A 38 19.72 -23.64 -9.69
N ARG A 39 18.62 -23.57 -8.92
CA ARG A 39 18.56 -22.98 -7.58
C ARG A 39 19.65 -23.49 -6.64
N LYS A 40 19.85 -24.81 -6.57
CA LYS A 40 20.86 -25.42 -5.67
C LYS A 40 22.29 -25.00 -6.04
N ARG A 41 22.58 -24.94 -7.35
CA ARG A 41 23.89 -24.52 -7.86
C ARG A 41 24.13 -23.04 -7.58
N LEU A 42 23.12 -22.19 -7.78
CA LEU A 42 23.18 -20.77 -7.46
C LEU A 42 23.39 -20.54 -5.95
N GLN A 43 22.62 -21.24 -5.11
CA GLN A 43 22.77 -21.17 -3.66
C GLN A 43 24.18 -21.61 -3.21
N SER A 44 24.74 -22.67 -3.80
CA SER A 44 26.10 -23.12 -3.52
C SER A 44 27.17 -22.10 -3.94
N ALA A 45 27.00 -21.46 -5.10
CA ALA A 45 27.91 -20.41 -5.54
C ALA A 45 27.90 -19.20 -4.60
N ILE A 46 26.71 -18.77 -4.15
CA ILE A 46 26.55 -17.67 -3.19
C ILE A 46 27.15 -18.06 -1.83
N ALA A 47 26.93 -19.29 -1.36
CA ALA A 47 27.47 -19.79 -0.10
C ALA A 47 29.01 -19.69 -0.02
N LYS A 48 29.69 -19.86 -1.15
CA LYS A 48 31.16 -19.73 -1.23
C LYS A 48 31.64 -18.28 -1.12
N GLN A 49 30.78 -17.31 -1.42
CA GLN A 49 31.13 -15.89 -1.45
C GLN A 49 30.68 -15.16 -0.18
N VAL A 50 29.56 -15.57 0.42
CA VAL A 50 29.00 -14.94 1.60
C VAL A 50 29.70 -15.46 2.86
N ARG A 51 30.24 -14.55 3.69
CA ARG A 51 30.78 -14.87 5.02
C ARG A 51 29.67 -14.96 6.06
N ALA A 52 28.71 -15.86 5.86
CA ALA A 52 27.63 -16.11 6.79
C ALA A 52 27.59 -17.60 7.20
N LYS A 53 27.03 -17.88 8.37
CA LYS A 53 26.86 -19.25 8.88
C LYS A 53 25.98 -20.11 7.96
N LYS A 54 25.07 -19.47 7.22
CA LYS A 54 24.04 -20.09 6.42
C LYS A 54 23.75 -19.26 5.17
N THR A 55 23.35 -19.93 4.10
CA THR A 55 22.83 -19.30 2.88
C THR A 55 21.33 -19.56 2.78
N PRO A 56 20.50 -18.52 2.59
CA PRO A 56 19.06 -18.66 2.51
C PRO A 56 18.62 -19.54 1.36
N ILE A 57 17.46 -20.19 1.53
CA ILE A 57 16.79 -20.87 0.43
C ILE A 57 16.23 -19.81 -0.51
N LEU A 58 16.72 -19.82 -1.75
CA LEU A 58 16.31 -18.86 -2.76
C LEU A 58 14.94 -19.21 -3.32
N SER A 59 14.12 -18.20 -3.54
CA SER A 59 12.90 -18.25 -4.33
C SER A 59 12.93 -17.11 -5.33
N PHE A 60 12.39 -17.34 -6.51
CA PHE A 60 12.45 -16.40 -7.62
C PHE A 60 11.06 -15.95 -7.98
N ARG A 61 10.88 -14.65 -8.27
CA ARG A 61 9.62 -14.06 -8.70
C ARG A 61 9.89 -12.93 -9.70
N PRO A 62 9.02 -12.71 -10.70
CA PRO A 62 9.06 -11.50 -11.50
C PRO A 62 8.90 -10.24 -10.63
N ASP A 63 9.42 -9.10 -11.09
CA ASP A 63 9.26 -7.81 -10.45
C ASP A 63 7.98 -7.09 -10.91
N ASP A 64 6.94 -7.15 -10.07
CA ASP A 64 5.65 -6.54 -10.34
C ASP A 64 5.67 -5.00 -10.30
N VAL A 65 6.63 -4.39 -9.59
CA VAL A 65 6.70 -2.93 -9.43
C VAL A 65 7.13 -2.29 -10.74
N ILE A 66 8.19 -2.84 -11.36
CA ILE A 66 8.68 -2.37 -12.65
C ILE A 66 7.61 -2.57 -13.74
N ARG A 67 6.93 -3.72 -13.73
CA ARG A 67 5.80 -3.99 -14.65
C ARG A 67 4.65 -3.02 -14.51
N SER A 68 4.28 -2.72 -13.28
CA SER A 68 3.19 -1.81 -12.99
C SER A 68 3.52 -0.41 -13.49
N ALA A 69 4.77 0.04 -13.32
CA ALA A 69 5.23 1.32 -13.83
C ALA A 69 5.16 1.39 -15.37
N GLU A 70 5.64 0.35 -16.07
CA GLU A 70 5.54 0.27 -17.54
C GLU A 70 4.09 0.28 -18.03
N ARG A 71 3.21 -0.45 -17.35
CA ARG A 71 1.77 -0.48 -17.66
C ARG A 71 1.12 0.89 -17.44
N ILE A 72 1.42 1.55 -16.33
CA ILE A 72 0.93 2.91 -16.03
C ILE A 72 1.42 3.89 -17.10
N GLU A 73 2.71 3.87 -17.41
CA GLU A 73 3.31 4.74 -18.43
C GLU A 73 2.64 4.55 -19.80
N LYS A 74 2.37 3.30 -20.19
CA LYS A 74 1.64 2.99 -21.42
C LYS A 74 0.22 3.58 -21.39
N ILE A 75 -0.52 3.39 -20.31
CA ILE A 75 -1.88 3.94 -20.14
C ILE A 75 -1.85 5.47 -20.20
N LEU A 76 -0.88 6.12 -19.54
CA LEU A 76 -0.73 7.58 -19.53
C LEU A 76 -0.41 8.14 -20.92
N ARG A 77 0.33 7.40 -21.76
CA ARG A 77 0.59 7.79 -23.16
C ARG A 77 -0.62 7.61 -24.07
N GLU A 78 -1.37 6.53 -23.88
CA GLU A 78 -2.57 6.22 -24.68
C GLU A 78 -3.76 7.11 -24.29
N ASN A 79 -3.87 7.47 -23.01
CA ASN A 79 -4.87 8.38 -22.46
C ASN A 79 -4.16 9.55 -21.78
N PRO A 80 -3.62 10.53 -22.55
CA PRO A 80 -3.15 11.76 -21.94
C PRO A 80 -4.33 12.36 -21.17
N SER A 81 -4.13 12.60 -19.88
CA SER A 81 -5.14 13.28 -19.07
C SER A 81 -5.52 14.56 -19.82
N PRO A 82 -6.83 14.84 -20.02
CA PRO A 82 -7.22 16.13 -20.53
C PRO A 82 -6.57 17.15 -19.59
N SER A 83 -5.82 18.07 -20.18
CA SER A 83 -5.27 19.26 -19.52
C SER A 83 -6.26 19.73 -18.46
N ARG A 84 -5.80 20.11 -17.26
CA ARG A 84 -6.64 20.59 -16.15
C ARG A 84 -7.37 21.89 -16.51
N GLU A 85 -8.26 21.86 -17.47
CA GLU A 85 -9.27 22.87 -17.78
C GLU A 85 -10.60 22.46 -17.14
N ALA A 86 -10.55 21.80 -15.99
CA ALA A 86 -11.71 21.73 -15.12
C ALA A 86 -11.92 23.14 -14.55
N THR A 87 -12.72 23.96 -15.25
CA THR A 87 -13.23 25.20 -14.70
C THR A 87 -14.07 24.86 -13.47
N VAL A 88 -13.70 25.38 -12.31
CA VAL A 88 -14.50 25.26 -11.10
C VAL A 88 -15.81 26.00 -11.34
N ASN A 89 -16.92 25.27 -11.37
CA ASN A 89 -18.29 25.81 -11.41
C ASN A 89 -19.06 25.33 -10.18
N GLU A 90 -20.23 25.93 -9.94
CA GLU A 90 -21.10 25.57 -8.81
C GLU A 90 -21.45 24.07 -8.80
N ASP A 91 -21.56 23.46 -9.99
CA ASP A 91 -21.94 22.06 -10.15
C ASP A 91 -20.84 21.06 -9.72
N ASN A 92 -19.56 21.48 -9.69
CA ASN A 92 -18.42 20.61 -9.43
C ASN A 92 -17.73 20.86 -8.07
N TYR A 93 -18.32 21.69 -7.20
CA TYR A 93 -17.77 21.97 -5.87
C TYR A 93 -18.21 20.92 -4.84
N VAL A 94 -17.35 19.94 -4.55
CA VAL A 94 -17.59 19.02 -3.41
C VAL A 94 -17.01 19.66 -2.15
N GLN A 95 -17.86 20.20 -1.28
CA GLN A 95 -17.46 20.59 0.07
C GLN A 95 -16.97 19.34 0.82
N LYS A 96 -15.66 19.24 1.02
CA LYS A 96 -15.09 18.29 1.97
C LYS A 96 -15.63 18.68 3.36
N LYS A 97 -16.57 17.90 3.92
CA LYS A 97 -16.95 18.02 5.33
C LYS A 97 -15.71 17.71 6.16
N ILE A 98 -15.05 18.77 6.62
CA ILE A 98 -14.06 18.69 7.69
C ILE A 98 -14.90 18.56 8.95
N PHE A 99 -14.91 17.37 9.55
CA PHE A 99 -15.39 17.22 10.91
C PHE A 99 -14.38 17.92 11.80
N VAL A 100 -14.75 19.11 12.27
CA VAL A 100 -14.05 19.77 13.37
C VAL A 100 -14.61 19.09 14.62
N ASP A 101 -13.76 18.36 15.35
CA ASP A 101 -14.11 17.95 16.71
C ASP A 101 -14.19 19.24 17.54
N GLU A 102 -15.39 19.70 17.84
CA GLU A 102 -15.57 20.89 18.68
C GLU A 102 -15.13 20.56 20.12
N PRO A 103 -14.11 21.25 20.67
CA PRO A 103 -13.82 21.17 22.09
C PRO A 103 -14.91 21.92 22.86
N GLY A 104 -15.30 21.35 24.00
CA GLY A 104 -16.48 21.74 24.79
C GLY A 104 -16.58 23.22 25.13
N LEU A 105 -17.82 23.69 25.15
CA LEU A 105 -18.22 24.93 25.80
C LEU A 105 -18.87 24.56 27.14
N ASP A 106 -18.01 24.41 28.14
CA ASP A 106 -18.37 24.79 29.50
C ASP A 106 -18.42 26.34 29.54
N ASP A 107 -19.39 26.84 30.31
CA ASP A 107 -19.60 28.23 30.71
C ASP A 107 -20.23 29.17 29.67
N LEU A 108 -21.53 29.47 29.82
CA LEU A 108 -22.02 30.83 30.13
C LEU A 108 -23.47 30.78 30.65
N GLU A 109 -23.71 31.63 31.64
CA GLU A 109 -24.75 31.60 32.67
C GLU A 109 -26.18 32.00 32.23
N THR A 110 -27.12 31.53 33.07
CA THR A 110 -28.52 31.91 33.39
C THR A 110 -29.12 33.20 32.83
N ASP A 111 -30.36 33.13 32.33
CA ASP A 111 -31.48 33.92 32.90
C ASP A 111 -32.87 33.44 32.41
N ASP A 112 -33.75 33.21 33.40
CA ASP A 112 -35.18 33.50 33.45
C ASP A 112 -36.12 33.10 32.29
N ALA A 113 -36.79 31.96 32.45
CA ALA A 113 -38.21 31.85 32.11
C ALA A 113 -38.90 30.76 32.97
N ALA A 114 -39.81 31.24 33.82
CA ALA A 114 -40.71 30.48 34.67
C ALA A 114 -41.34 29.25 33.99
N PHE A 115 -41.21 28.08 34.61
CA PHE A 115 -42.23 27.04 34.55
C PHE A 115 -42.45 26.49 35.96
N ASP A 116 -43.37 27.16 36.63
CA ASP A 116 -44.05 26.69 37.82
C ASP A 116 -44.99 25.55 37.42
N SER A 117 -44.69 24.33 37.89
CA SER A 117 -45.72 23.32 38.10
C SER A 117 -45.18 22.24 39.03
N ASP A 118 -45.47 22.43 40.31
CA ASP A 118 -45.56 21.36 41.30
C ASP A 118 -46.31 20.15 40.72
N VAL A 119 -45.62 19.02 40.58
CA VAL A 119 -46.24 17.69 40.53
C VAL A 119 -45.41 16.75 41.39
N ASP A 120 -45.71 16.76 42.68
CA ASP A 120 -45.42 15.66 43.59
C ASP A 120 -46.20 14.42 43.14
N ILE A 121 -45.49 13.38 42.71
CA ILE A 121 -45.99 12.00 42.79
C ILE A 121 -44.94 11.19 43.53
N SER A 122 -45.11 11.17 44.85
CA SER A 122 -44.47 10.21 45.73
C SER A 122 -44.86 8.79 45.32
N GLY A 123 -43.86 7.95 45.09
CA GLY A 123 -44.03 6.50 45.06
C GLY A 123 -44.16 5.98 46.50
N GLU A 124 -45.30 5.37 46.80
CA GLU A 124 -45.45 4.45 47.93
C GLU A 124 -44.97 3.04 47.52
N ALA A 125 -44.56 2.30 48.55
CA ALA A 125 -43.90 1.00 48.55
C ALA A 125 -44.66 -0.17 47.93
#